data_AF-A0A453K671-F1
#
_entry.id   AF-A0A453K671-F1
#
_cell.length_a   1.000
_cell.length_b   1.000
_cell.length_c   1.000
_cell.angle_alpha   90.00
_cell.angle_beta   90.00
_cell.angle_gamma   90.00
#
_symmetry.space_group_name_H-M   'P 1'
#
loop_
_entity.id
_entity.type
_entity.pdbx_description
1 polymer ?
#
loop_
_entity_poly.entity_id
_entity_poly.type
_entity_poly.pdbx_seq_one_letter_code
_entity_poly.pdbx_strand_id
1 'polypeptide(L)'
;MDQEALIQDRTESADGGSGWTKRECRVRIGNQPPDRAPCHERVGAVEQTIKEYADKLGDHVVELAIGLTFDSLGEAYDFYSPYSWEHGFSIRYGKSRLNAEKTKCMQEVVYGC
;
A
#
# COMPACT_ATOMS: atom_id res chain seq x y z
N MET A 1 29.54 -15.18 5.21
CA MET A 1 29.42 -16.46 5.95
C MET A 1 29.32 -16.07 7.41
N ASP A 2 28.19 -16.08 8.12
CA ASP A 2 26.81 -16.52 7.90
C ASP A 2 25.97 -15.71 8.93
N GLN A 3 24.87 -15.07 8.54
CA GLN A 3 23.48 -15.51 8.74
C GLN A 3 23.04 -15.92 10.18
N GLU A 4 22.01 -15.19 10.61
CA GLU A 4 20.83 -15.60 11.39
C GLU A 4 20.75 -15.46 12.92
N ALA A 5 19.59 -14.89 13.30
CA ALA A 5 18.82 -15.05 14.53
C ALA A 5 19.33 -14.35 15.81
N LEU A 6 18.71 -13.20 16.14
CA LEU A 6 18.05 -12.99 17.45
C LEU A 6 17.24 -11.68 17.46
N ILE A 7 15.95 -11.72 17.15
CA ILE A 7 15.00 -10.75 17.72
C ILE A 7 14.12 -11.56 18.66
N GLN A 8 14.55 -11.58 19.92
CA GLN A 8 13.86 -12.20 21.05
C GLN A 8 12.54 -11.50 21.34
N ASP A 9 11.50 -12.33 21.38
CA ASP A 9 10.49 -12.40 22.43
C ASP A 9 10.66 -11.41 23.60
N ARG A 10 9.67 -10.52 23.76
CA ARG A 10 9.24 -9.97 25.05
C ARG A 10 7.73 -9.81 25.04
N THR A 11 7.07 -10.79 25.65
CA THR A 11 5.75 -10.65 26.26
C THR A 11 5.86 -9.87 27.58
N GLU A 12 4.96 -8.89 27.77
CA GLU A 12 4.25 -8.45 29.00
C GLU A 12 4.04 -6.92 28.99
N SER A 13 2.97 -6.31 29.51
CA SER A 13 1.56 -6.63 29.78
C SER A 13 0.92 -5.32 30.32
N ALA A 14 -0.37 -5.10 29.99
CA ALA A 14 -1.40 -4.28 30.64
C ALA A 14 -1.11 -2.84 31.14
N ASP A 15 -1.73 -1.84 30.51
CA ASP A 15 -2.98 -1.18 30.97
C ASP A 15 -3.08 0.29 30.50
N GLY A 16 -4.20 0.62 29.86
CA GLY A 16 -4.49 1.97 29.37
C GLY A 16 -5.74 1.99 28.51
N GLY A 17 -6.91 1.83 29.14
CA GLY A 17 -8.21 1.87 28.48
C GLY A 17 -8.43 3.17 27.70
N SER A 18 -8.53 3.07 26.38
CA SER A 18 -9.32 4.00 25.59
C SER A 18 -10.33 3.18 24.79
N GLY A 19 -11.61 3.42 25.07
CA GLY A 19 -12.74 2.71 24.49
C GLY A 19 -12.86 3.00 22.99
N TRP A 20 -12.10 2.28 22.17
CA TRP A 20 -12.37 2.16 20.75
C TRP A 20 -13.35 1.03 20.57
N THR A 21 -14.65 1.31 20.70
CA THR A 21 -15.65 0.37 20.22
C THR A 21 -15.40 0.18 18.73
N LYS A 22 -14.94 -1.02 18.36
CA LYS A 22 -14.74 -1.49 17.00
C LYS A 22 -16.05 -1.32 16.25
N ARG A 23 -16.23 -0.18 15.59
CA ARG A 23 -17.40 0.10 14.77
C ARG A 23 -17.49 -1.07 13.81
N GLU A 24 -18.58 -1.83 13.86
CA GLU A 24 -18.77 -2.94 12.93
C GLU A 24 -18.53 -2.43 11.52
N CYS A 25 -17.48 -2.96 10.89
CA CYS A 25 -17.15 -2.64 9.51
C CYS A 25 -18.35 -3.07 8.68
N ARG A 26 -19.18 -2.11 8.24
CA ARG A 26 -20.30 -2.39 7.34
C ARG A 26 -19.75 -3.14 6.13
N VAL A 27 -20.10 -4.41 6.05
CA VAL A 27 -19.71 -5.29 4.94
C VAL A 27 -20.41 -4.78 3.69
N ARG A 28 -19.63 -4.24 2.74
CA ARG A 28 -20.09 -4.00 1.37
C ARG A 28 -19.73 -5.23 0.55
N ILE A 29 -20.64 -5.67 -0.31
CA ILE A 29 -20.39 -6.73 -1.27
C ILE A 29 -19.48 -6.15 -2.37
N GLY A 30 -18.19 -6.41 -2.25
CA GLY A 30 -17.18 -6.10 -3.25
C GLY A 30 -16.01 -7.03 -2.99
N ASN A 31 -15.50 -7.68 -4.02
CA ASN A 31 -14.32 -8.53 -3.91
C ASN A 31 -13.15 -7.75 -4.51
N GLN A 32 -12.14 -7.39 -3.71
CA GLN A 32 -10.88 -7.00 -4.32
C GLN A 32 -10.33 -8.28 -4.95
N PRO A 33 -10.03 -8.28 -6.26
CA PRO A 33 -9.41 -9.43 -6.86
C PRO A 33 -8.13 -9.75 -6.07
N PRO A 34 -7.82 -11.04 -5.85
CA PRO A 34 -6.56 -11.40 -5.23
C PRO A 34 -5.41 -10.77 -6.01
N ASP A 35 -4.31 -10.57 -5.29
CA ASP A 35 -3.05 -10.14 -5.87
C ASP A 35 -2.78 -10.90 -7.17
N ARG A 36 -2.56 -10.18 -8.27
CA ARG A 36 -2.27 -10.86 -9.52
C ARG A 36 -0.83 -11.38 -9.44
N ALA A 37 -0.63 -12.63 -9.87
CA ALA A 37 0.71 -13.19 -9.92
C ALA A 37 1.64 -12.25 -10.72
N PRO A 38 2.89 -12.03 -10.25
CA PRO A 38 3.88 -11.27 -10.98
C PRO A 38 3.97 -11.81 -12.41
N CYS A 39 3.70 -10.96 -13.38
CA CYS A 39 3.70 -11.33 -14.79
C CYS A 39 4.77 -10.52 -15.50
N HIS A 40 5.85 -11.19 -15.88
CA HIS A 40 7.04 -10.56 -16.45
C HIS A 40 6.77 -9.82 -17.79
N GLU A 41 5.65 -10.11 -18.46
CA GLU A 41 5.23 -9.42 -19.69
C GLU A 41 4.45 -8.12 -19.42
N ARG A 42 3.93 -7.95 -18.20
CA ARG A 42 3.16 -6.77 -17.80
C ARG A 42 4.12 -5.81 -17.09
N VAL A 43 4.34 -4.66 -17.71
CA VAL A 43 5.16 -3.60 -17.11
C VAL A 43 4.35 -2.95 -15.98
N GLY A 44 4.88 -2.97 -14.77
CA GLY A 44 4.23 -2.36 -13.60
C GLY A 44 4.14 -0.84 -13.73
N ALA A 45 3.27 -0.22 -12.93
CA ALA A 45 3.08 1.24 -12.99
C ALA A 45 4.39 2.01 -12.67
N VAL A 46 5.18 1.49 -11.72
CA VAL A 46 6.49 2.05 -11.33
C VAL A 46 7.47 2.00 -12.51
N GLU A 47 7.59 0.84 -13.14
CA GLU A 47 8.52 0.63 -14.25
C GLU A 47 8.15 1.49 -15.46
N GLN A 48 6.86 1.65 -15.76
CA GLN A 48 6.38 2.55 -16.81
C GLN A 48 6.82 3.98 -16.55
N THR A 49 6.66 4.44 -15.31
CA THR A 49 6.97 5.83 -14.95
C THR A 49 8.48 6.11 -14.99
N ILE A 50 9.31 5.18 -14.49
CA ILE A 50 10.78 5.31 -14.59
C ILE A 50 11.22 5.37 -16.05
N LYS A 51 10.61 4.54 -16.91
CA LYS A 51 10.89 4.55 -18.34
C LYS A 51 10.48 5.87 -18.99
N GLU A 52 9.28 6.37 -18.69
CA GLU A 52 8.79 7.65 -19.20
C GLU A 52 9.64 8.83 -18.73
N TYR A 53 10.12 8.82 -17.48
CA TYR A 53 11.04 9.83 -16.96
C TYR A 53 12.43 9.78 -17.63
N ALA A 54 12.91 8.59 -17.99
CA ALA A 54 14.15 8.47 -18.75
C ALA A 54 13.99 8.99 -20.19
N ASP A 55 12.84 8.73 -20.81
CA ASP A 55 12.53 9.14 -22.19
C ASP A 55 12.16 10.63 -22.30
N LYS A 56 11.48 11.17 -21.28
CA LYS A 56 11.07 12.58 -21.17
C LYS A 56 11.74 13.13 -19.92
N LEU A 57 12.66 14.08 -20.06
CA LEU A 57 13.22 14.87 -18.96
C LEU A 57 12.12 15.74 -18.30
N GLY A 58 11.12 15.09 -17.71
CA GLY A 58 10.04 15.72 -16.96
C GLY A 58 10.56 16.26 -15.64
N ASP A 59 9.89 17.28 -15.12
CA ASP A 59 10.26 17.93 -13.86
C ASP A 59 9.97 17.04 -12.64
N HIS A 60 9.06 16.07 -12.81
CA HIS A 60 8.58 15.17 -11.76
C HIS A 60 8.97 13.71 -12.06
N VAL A 61 9.43 12.99 -11.03
CA VAL A 61 9.84 11.58 -11.17
C VAL A 61 8.62 10.69 -11.30
N VAL A 62 7.48 11.08 -10.70
CA VAL A 62 6.23 10.32 -10.76
C VAL A 62 5.04 11.20 -11.12
N GLU A 63 4.45 10.97 -12.29
CA GLU A 63 3.21 11.61 -12.71
C GLU A 63 2.01 10.72 -12.35
N LEU A 64 1.12 11.23 -11.49
CA LEU A 64 -0.11 10.53 -11.13
C LEU A 64 -1.17 10.70 -12.22
N ALA A 65 -1.56 9.59 -12.86
CA ALA A 65 -2.68 9.56 -13.80
C ALA A 65 -3.95 8.97 -13.16
N ILE A 66 -5.11 9.50 -13.55
CA ILE A 66 -6.40 8.88 -13.20
C ILE A 66 -6.55 7.58 -13.98
N GLY A 67 -6.93 6.50 -13.28
CA GLY A 67 -7.18 5.20 -13.89
C GLY A 67 -5.99 4.23 -13.85
N LEU A 68 -4.93 4.55 -13.09
CA LEU A 68 -3.87 3.59 -12.80
C LEU A 68 -4.43 2.33 -12.15
N THR A 69 -4.07 1.18 -12.69
CA THR A 69 -4.42 -0.13 -12.14
C THR A 69 -3.15 -0.81 -11.67
N PHE A 70 -3.17 -1.30 -10.43
CA PHE A 70 -2.07 -2.05 -9.84
C PHE A 70 -2.48 -3.51 -9.70
N ASP A 71 -1.49 -4.40 -9.82
CA ASP A 71 -1.69 -5.83 -9.64
C ASP A 71 -1.72 -6.22 -8.16
N SER A 72 -1.07 -5.40 -7.32
CA SER A 72 -1.00 -5.59 -5.88
C SER A 72 -1.20 -4.30 -5.09
N LEU A 73 -1.60 -4.44 -3.82
CA LEU A 73 -1.60 -3.32 -2.88
C LEU A 73 -0.18 -2.82 -2.58
N GLY A 74 0.80 -3.75 -2.55
CA GLY A 74 2.21 -3.42 -2.32
C GLY A 74 2.78 -2.56 -3.44
N GLU A 75 2.56 -2.96 -4.68
CA GLU A 75 2.95 -2.19 -5.87
C GLU A 75 2.36 -0.79 -5.86
N ALA A 76 1.08 -0.64 -5.49
CA ALA A 76 0.47 0.67 -5.33
C ALA A 76 1.21 1.51 -4.27
N TYR A 77 1.61 0.92 -3.15
CA TYR A 77 2.34 1.63 -2.10
C TYR A 77 3.76 2.02 -2.54
N ASP A 78 4.46 1.12 -3.22
CA ASP A 78 5.80 1.36 -3.79
C ASP A 78 5.76 2.46 -4.85
N PHE A 79 4.65 2.57 -5.59
CA PHE A 79 4.42 3.64 -6.56
C PHE A 79 4.16 5.00 -5.90
N TYR A 80 3.32 5.05 -4.86
CA TYR A 80 3.00 6.31 -4.19
C TYR A 80 4.12 6.81 -3.26
N SER A 81 5.04 5.95 -2.83
CA SER A 81 6.17 6.31 -1.95
C SER A 81 7.10 7.39 -2.54
N PRO A 82 7.68 7.23 -3.75
CA PRO A 82 8.51 8.26 -4.36
C PRO A 82 7.73 9.55 -4.63
N TYR A 83 6.46 9.46 -5.06
CA TYR A 83 5.59 10.63 -5.21
C TYR A 83 5.44 11.41 -3.90
N SER A 84 5.26 10.69 -2.78
CA SER A 84 5.12 11.30 -1.46
C SER A 84 6.39 12.01 -0.99
N TRP A 85 7.55 11.41 -1.26
CA TRP A 85 8.84 12.06 -1.01
C TRP A 85 8.95 13.36 -1.79
N GLU A 86 8.69 13.32 -3.09
CA GLU A 86 8.86 14.47 -3.99
C GLU A 86 8.04 15.69 -3.53
N HIS A 87 6.87 15.43 -2.95
CA HIS A 87 5.94 16.43 -2.47
C HIS A 87 6.04 16.69 -0.96
N GLY A 88 6.99 16.06 -0.26
CA GLY A 88 7.29 16.34 1.15
C GLY A 88 6.27 15.83 2.17
N PHE A 89 5.57 14.73 1.90
CA PHE A 89 4.67 14.10 2.85
C PHE A 89 4.96 12.61 3.00
N SER A 90 4.50 12.01 4.10
CA SER A 90 4.53 10.56 4.26
C SER A 90 3.19 9.96 3.83
N ILE A 91 3.18 8.67 3.47
CA ILE A 91 1.94 7.92 3.27
C ILE A 91 1.83 6.81 4.32
N ARG A 92 0.60 6.44 4.68
CA ARG A 92 0.30 5.29 5.54
C ARG A 92 -0.98 4.60 5.10
N TYR A 93 -1.16 3.36 5.53
CA TYR A 93 -2.43 2.66 5.36
C TYR A 93 -3.48 3.21 6.32
N GLY A 94 -4.57 3.73 5.75
CA GLY A 94 -5.75 4.18 6.47
C GLY A 94 -6.72 3.03 6.77
N LYS A 95 -8.03 3.32 6.73
CA LYS A 95 -9.02 2.29 7.01
C LYS A 95 -9.01 1.22 5.92
N SER A 96 -9.09 -0.03 6.35
CA SER A 96 -9.39 -1.14 5.46
C SER A 96 -10.87 -1.51 5.57
N ARG A 97 -11.41 -2.10 4.51
CA ARG A 97 -12.75 -2.70 4.53
C ARG A 97 -12.65 -4.15 4.11
N LEU A 98 -13.48 -4.98 4.74
CA LEU A 98 -13.57 -6.40 4.48
C LEU A 98 -14.89 -6.74 3.79
N ASN A 99 -14.87 -7.79 2.98
CA ASN A 99 -16.05 -8.40 2.40
C ASN A 99 -16.70 -9.40 3.40
N ALA A 100 -17.78 -10.08 2.98
CA ALA A 100 -18.49 -11.06 3.80
C ALA A 100 -17.63 -12.28 4.16
N GLU A 101 -16.66 -12.61 3.31
CA GLU A 101 -15.68 -13.68 3.50
C GLU A 101 -14.50 -13.25 4.39
N LYS A 102 -14.55 -12.03 4.96
CA LYS A 102 -13.50 -11.40 5.77
C LYS A 102 -12.19 -11.12 5.00
N THR A 103 -12.25 -11.14 3.67
CA THR A 103 -11.15 -10.75 2.79
C THR A 103 -11.16 -9.25 2.56
N LYS A 104 -9.98 -8.64 2.51
CA LYS A 104 -9.82 -7.21 2.27
C LYS A 104 -10.34 -6.85 0.88
N CYS A 105 -11.27 -5.89 0.81
CA CYS A 105 -11.88 -5.43 -0.44
C CYS A 105 -11.56 -3.97 -0.79
N MET A 106 -10.98 -3.23 0.16
CA MET A 106 -10.57 -1.84 0.00
C MET A 106 -9.47 -1.53 1.00
N GLN A 107 -8.48 -0.75 0.58
CA GLN A 107 -7.50 -0.13 1.45
C GLN A 107 -7.40 1.35 1.13
N GLU A 108 -7.60 2.20 2.13
CA GLU A 108 -7.27 3.62 2.02
C GLU A 108 -5.75 3.81 2.12
N VAL A 109 -5.16 4.59 1.23
CA VAL A 109 -3.81 5.15 1.38
C VAL A 109 -4.00 6.61 1.74
N VAL A 110 -3.45 7.04 2.87
CA VAL A 110 -3.67 8.38 3.42
C VAL A 110 -2.34 9.09 3.63
N TYR A 111 -2.39 10.42 3.49
CA TYR A 111 -1.28 11.30 3.82
C TYR A 111 -1.03 11.27 5.34
N GLY A 112 0.23 11.17 5.73
CA GLY A 112 0.72 11.31 7.10
C GLY A 112 1.38 12.67 7.28
N CYS A 113 0.91 13.39 8.29
CA CYS A 113 1.52 14.61 8.82
C CYS A 113 2.73 14.30 9.70
#